data_AF-A0A7Y7ULL6-F1
#
_entry.id   AF-A0A7Y7ULL6-F1
#
_cell.length_a   1.000
_cell.length_b   1.000
_cell.length_c   1.000
_cell.angle_alpha   90.00
_cell.angle_beta   90.00
_cell.angle_gamma   90.00
#
_symmetry.space_group_name_H-M   'P 1'
#
loop_
_entity.id
_entity.type
_entity.pdbx_description
1 polymer ?
#
loop_
_entity_poly.entity_id
_entity_poly.type
_entity_poly.pdbx_seq_one_letter_code
_entity_poly.pdbx_strand_id
1 'polypeptide(L)'
;MEKKSGNGNLRKANKAKNDEFYTQLSDIEKELGHYKQHFKGKTIFCNCDDPEESNFWKYFELNFEYLGIKKLVSTHFEDEKPSYKLEIIGDRNHDGKINKLDIVKTPLKQNGDFRSPECIEILKESDIVITNPPFSLFREYVAQLMEYDKKFITLGNMNAITYKEIFKLIKENKLWSGYGFNLSLVFKSPYENSLEANLKFCEQKGYFGKNYIKTPAISWFTNLEIQKRHEDLILYKSYNETEYPKYDNYDGINVDKVKEIPFDYCGNIGVPITFLGVYNPEQFEILDLSRYLETKGMSQEFVDAYYKSGQTGAISEGHPDLCYYDKNNKPIVPYMRIIIKNKKVNP
;
A
#
# COMPACT_ATOMS: atom_id res chain seq x y z
N MET A 1 -48.78 7.09 1.64
CA MET A 1 -47.71 8.08 1.86
C MET A 1 -46.37 7.38 1.77
N GLU A 2 -45.71 7.53 0.62
CA GLU A 2 -44.40 6.95 0.33
C GLU A 2 -43.29 7.60 1.17
N LYS A 3 -42.51 6.79 1.89
CA LYS A 3 -41.26 7.24 2.51
C LYS A 3 -40.13 7.08 1.50
N LYS A 4 -39.70 8.22 0.95
CA LYS A 4 -38.53 8.36 0.06
C LYS A 4 -37.26 7.82 0.73
N SER A 5 -36.60 6.91 0.02
CA SER A 5 -35.27 6.39 0.30
C SER A 5 -34.20 7.49 0.12
N GLY A 6 -33.85 8.18 1.19
CA GLY A 6 -32.75 9.14 1.22
C GLY A 6 -31.46 8.47 1.68
N ASN A 7 -30.73 7.78 0.78
CA ASN A 7 -29.32 7.41 1.04
C ASN A 7 -28.48 7.13 -0.22
N GLY A 8 -28.95 7.53 -1.41
CA GLY A 8 -28.23 7.31 -2.67
C GLY A 8 -27.33 8.46 -3.11
N ASN A 9 -27.68 9.71 -2.78
CA ASN A 9 -27.09 10.89 -3.43
C ASN A 9 -25.92 11.55 -2.67
N LEU A 10 -25.77 11.32 -1.37
CA LEU A 10 -24.63 11.84 -0.59
C LEU A 10 -23.33 11.03 -0.79
N ARG A 11 -23.43 9.79 -1.28
CA ARG A 11 -22.29 8.88 -1.45
C ARG A 11 -21.59 8.99 -2.81
N LYS A 12 -22.18 9.70 -3.77
CA LYS A 12 -21.60 9.92 -5.11
C LYS A 12 -20.86 11.25 -5.24
N ALA A 13 -21.31 12.31 -4.55
CA ALA A 13 -20.71 13.64 -4.64
C ALA A 13 -19.40 13.82 -3.82
N ASN A 14 -19.14 12.96 -2.82
CA ASN A 14 -17.90 12.97 -2.03
C ASN A 14 -16.80 12.04 -2.58
N LYS A 15 -17.03 11.36 -3.70
CA LYS A 15 -16.16 10.27 -4.16
C LYS A 15 -15.05 10.69 -5.13
N ALA A 16 -15.13 11.90 -5.68
CA ALA A 16 -14.16 12.41 -6.66
C ALA A 16 -13.22 13.50 -6.10
N LYS A 17 -13.50 14.07 -4.92
CA LYS A 17 -12.77 15.26 -4.41
C LYS A 17 -11.74 14.96 -3.31
N ASN A 18 -11.62 13.71 -2.86
CA ASN A 18 -10.97 13.40 -1.57
C ASN A 18 -9.47 13.05 -1.63
N ASP A 19 -8.81 13.09 -2.79
CA ASP A 19 -7.51 12.42 -2.93
C ASP A 19 -6.32 13.34 -3.32
N GLU A 20 -6.45 14.67 -3.20
CA GLU A 20 -5.30 15.60 -3.29
C GLU A 20 -4.52 15.64 -1.96
N PHE A 21 -3.78 14.57 -1.69
CA PHE A 21 -2.89 14.48 -0.53
C PHE A 21 -1.43 14.57 -0.97
N TYR A 22 -0.84 15.76 -0.84
CA TYR A 22 0.55 15.95 -1.23
C TYR A 22 1.49 15.32 -0.21
N THR A 23 2.30 14.37 -0.70
CA THR A 23 3.29 13.64 0.09
C THR A 23 4.45 14.55 0.47
N GLN A 24 5.02 14.38 1.66
CA GLN A 24 6.16 15.19 2.11
C GLN A 24 7.46 14.74 1.45
N LEU A 25 8.30 15.70 1.05
CA LEU A 25 9.59 15.42 0.44
C LEU A 25 10.47 14.50 1.29
N SER A 26 10.48 14.68 2.61
CA SER A 26 11.30 13.86 3.52
C SER A 26 10.85 12.40 3.59
N ASP A 27 9.59 12.09 3.34
CA ASP A 27 9.09 10.72 3.28
C ASP A 27 9.39 10.08 1.91
N ILE A 28 9.35 10.87 0.84
CA ILE A 28 9.80 10.47 -0.51
C ILE A 28 11.29 10.15 -0.50
N GLU A 29 12.13 11.04 0.04
CA GLU A 29 13.59 10.86 0.10
C GLU A 29 14.00 9.59 0.85
N LYS A 30 13.32 9.31 1.98
CA LYS A 30 13.56 8.10 2.78
C LYS A 30 13.25 6.83 1.99
N GLU A 31 12.16 6.80 1.23
CA GLU A 31 11.80 5.64 0.43
C GLU A 31 12.73 5.52 -0.79
N LEU A 32 12.79 6.56 -1.62
CA LEU A 32 13.46 6.52 -2.93
C LEU A 32 14.98 6.35 -2.82
N GLY A 33 15.57 6.65 -1.66
CA GLY A 33 16.97 6.38 -1.37
C GLY A 33 17.38 4.91 -1.60
N HIS A 34 16.43 3.96 -1.48
CA HIS A 34 16.66 2.54 -1.67
C HIS A 34 16.60 2.05 -3.13
N TYR A 35 16.23 2.93 -4.07
CA TYR A 35 15.93 2.56 -5.46
C TYR A 35 16.83 3.26 -6.48
N LYS A 36 17.82 4.05 -6.04
CA LYS A 36 18.67 4.89 -6.91
C LYS A 36 19.25 4.13 -8.12
N GLN A 37 19.66 2.88 -7.91
CA GLN A 37 20.20 2.00 -8.94
C GLN A 37 19.24 1.74 -10.12
N HIS A 38 17.93 1.88 -9.89
CA HIS A 38 16.89 1.62 -10.89
C HIS A 38 16.63 2.83 -11.80
N PHE A 39 17.06 4.04 -11.44
CA PHE A 39 16.65 5.27 -12.15
C PHE A 39 17.55 5.67 -13.32
N LYS A 40 18.80 5.20 -13.35
CA LYS A 40 19.77 5.60 -14.36
C LYS A 40 19.30 5.25 -15.78
N GLY A 41 19.26 6.25 -16.65
CA GLY A 41 18.86 6.13 -18.05
C GLY A 41 17.36 5.89 -18.24
N LYS A 42 16.54 6.00 -17.19
CA LYS A 42 15.11 5.71 -17.24
C LYS A 42 14.26 6.94 -17.49
N THR A 43 13.10 6.72 -18.08
CA THR A 43 11.99 7.67 -18.12
C THR A 43 11.10 7.47 -16.90
N ILE A 44 11.06 8.48 -16.04
CA ILE A 44 10.27 8.50 -14.80
C ILE A 44 8.97 9.27 -15.03
N PHE A 45 7.85 8.69 -14.62
CA PHE A 45 6.53 9.31 -14.69
C PHE A 45 5.93 9.49 -13.30
N CYS A 46 5.71 10.74 -12.92
CA CYS A 46 5.03 11.12 -11.68
C CYS A 46 3.64 11.65 -12.02
N ASN A 47 2.64 10.77 -12.15
CA ASN A 47 1.26 11.23 -12.40
C ASN A 47 0.48 11.48 -11.10
N CYS A 48 -0.78 11.92 -11.20
CA CYS A 48 -1.75 12.13 -10.11
C CYS A 48 -1.65 13.46 -9.35
N ASP A 49 -0.48 13.82 -8.81
CA ASP A 49 -0.30 15.10 -8.09
C ASP A 49 0.02 16.23 -9.08
N ASP A 50 -0.50 17.44 -8.84
CA ASP A 50 -0.12 18.63 -9.62
C ASP A 50 1.41 18.81 -9.56
N PRO A 51 2.14 18.81 -10.69
CA PRO A 51 3.60 18.90 -10.69
C PRO A 51 4.15 20.21 -10.12
N GLU A 52 3.38 21.30 -10.09
CA GLU A 52 3.81 22.57 -9.48
C GLU A 52 3.81 22.51 -7.94
N GLU A 53 3.04 21.60 -7.34
CA GLU A 53 2.99 21.36 -5.89
C GLU A 53 3.62 20.03 -5.45
N SER A 54 3.75 19.07 -6.36
CA SER A 54 4.17 17.70 -6.06
C SER A 54 5.62 17.62 -5.62
N ASN A 55 5.85 17.06 -4.43
CA ASN A 55 7.20 16.74 -3.98
C ASN A 55 7.81 15.55 -4.75
N PHE A 56 7.03 14.74 -5.46
CA PHE A 56 7.58 13.71 -6.35
C PHE A 56 8.28 14.35 -7.56
N TRP A 57 7.60 15.29 -8.22
CA TRP A 57 8.21 16.09 -9.29
C TRP A 57 9.46 16.81 -8.78
N LYS A 58 9.32 17.56 -7.69
CA LYS A 58 10.43 18.31 -7.07
C LYS A 58 11.63 17.43 -6.73
N TYR A 59 11.41 16.24 -6.18
CA TYR A 59 12.49 15.30 -5.85
C TYR A 59 13.30 14.94 -7.11
N PHE A 60 12.61 14.54 -8.20
CA PHE A 60 13.29 14.13 -9.41
C PHE A 60 13.87 15.28 -10.22
N GLU A 61 13.23 16.46 -10.22
CA GLU A 61 13.77 17.69 -10.80
C GLU A 61 15.12 18.02 -10.14
N LEU A 62 15.17 18.11 -8.80
CA LEU A 62 16.38 18.48 -8.05
C LEU A 62 17.50 17.44 -8.16
N ASN A 63 17.16 16.18 -8.43
CA ASN A 63 18.11 15.07 -8.48
C ASN A 63 18.29 14.50 -9.91
N PHE A 64 17.81 15.18 -10.95
CA PHE A 64 17.73 14.64 -12.30
C PHE A 64 19.09 14.13 -12.81
N GLU A 65 20.12 14.99 -12.74
CA GLU A 65 21.49 14.67 -13.15
C GLU A 65 22.14 13.63 -12.24
N TYR A 66 21.99 13.80 -10.92
CA TYR A 66 22.57 12.89 -9.92
C TYR A 66 22.06 11.45 -10.06
N LEU A 67 20.77 11.29 -10.36
CA LEU A 67 20.14 9.99 -10.61
C LEU A 67 20.35 9.49 -12.04
N GLY A 68 20.89 10.34 -12.93
CA GLY A 68 21.12 10.04 -14.33
C GLY A 68 19.84 9.74 -15.11
N ILE A 69 18.75 10.43 -14.78
CA ILE A 69 17.43 10.22 -15.40
C ILE A 69 17.47 10.64 -16.86
N LYS A 70 16.80 9.89 -17.74
CA LYS A 70 16.71 10.21 -19.17
C LYS A 70 15.61 11.22 -19.47
N LYS A 71 14.45 11.04 -18.86
CA LYS A 71 13.28 11.91 -19.04
C LYS A 71 12.45 11.87 -17.77
N LEU A 72 11.97 13.02 -17.33
CA LEU A 72 10.99 13.16 -16.25
C LEU A 72 9.71 13.71 -16.87
N VAL A 73 8.57 13.09 -16.57
CA VAL A 73 7.25 13.56 -17.00
C VAL A 73 6.31 13.56 -15.80
N SER A 74 5.40 14.52 -15.75
CA SER A 74 4.31 14.52 -14.79
C SER A 74 3.03 15.08 -15.39
N THR A 75 1.90 14.56 -14.93
CA THR A 75 0.54 14.95 -15.29
C THR A 75 -0.36 14.78 -14.08
N HIS A 76 -1.37 15.63 -13.94
CA HIS A 76 -2.34 15.52 -12.85
C HIS A 76 -3.78 15.58 -13.37
N PHE A 77 -4.71 15.12 -12.55
CA PHE A 77 -6.12 15.21 -12.85
C PHE A 77 -6.65 16.63 -12.57
N GLU A 78 -7.51 17.11 -13.46
CA GLU A 78 -8.29 18.34 -13.32
C GLU A 78 -9.78 17.98 -13.49
N ASP A 79 -10.67 18.61 -12.72
CA ASP A 79 -12.10 18.26 -12.75
C ASP A 79 -12.81 18.90 -13.95
N GLU A 80 -12.65 20.21 -14.12
CA GLU A 80 -13.49 21.01 -15.02
C GLU A 80 -12.80 21.45 -16.32
N LYS A 81 -11.48 21.26 -16.44
CA LYS A 81 -10.69 21.80 -17.55
C LYS A 81 -9.64 20.79 -18.03
N PRO A 82 -9.12 20.97 -19.26
CA PRO A 82 -7.93 20.25 -19.67
C PRO A 82 -6.76 20.52 -18.73
N SER A 83 -6.00 19.46 -18.46
CA SER A 83 -4.81 19.51 -17.62
C SER A 83 -3.58 19.86 -18.46
N TYR A 84 -2.39 19.68 -17.92
CA TYR A 84 -1.12 19.88 -18.61
C TYR A 84 -0.10 18.80 -18.20
N LYS A 85 0.95 18.66 -18.99
CA LYS A 85 2.15 17.90 -18.60
C LYS A 85 3.33 18.85 -18.36
N LEU A 86 4.17 18.50 -17.40
CA LEU A 86 5.55 19.01 -17.32
C LEU A 86 6.50 17.90 -17.78
N GLU A 87 7.53 18.27 -18.53
CA GLU A 87 8.60 17.35 -18.89
C GLU A 87 9.99 17.98 -18.87
N ILE A 88 10.99 17.17 -18.50
CA ILE A 88 12.43 17.45 -18.60
C ILE A 88 13.06 16.30 -19.39
N ILE A 89 13.76 16.59 -20.49
CA ILE A 89 14.40 15.57 -21.35
C ILE A 89 15.94 15.66 -21.30
N GLY A 90 16.47 16.77 -20.80
CA GLY A 90 17.89 17.07 -20.78
C GLY A 90 18.12 18.59 -20.76
N ASP A 91 19.39 18.99 -20.84
CA ASP A 91 19.81 20.38 -20.84
C ASP A 91 19.47 20.99 -22.21
N ARG A 92 18.33 21.69 -22.27
CA ARG A 92 17.77 22.26 -23.49
C ARG A 92 18.37 23.61 -23.81
N ASN A 93 18.80 24.36 -22.80
CA ASN A 93 19.37 25.69 -23.00
C ASN A 93 20.90 25.64 -23.20
N HIS A 94 21.50 24.46 -23.04
CA HIS A 94 22.94 24.18 -23.19
C HIS A 94 23.81 24.98 -22.21
N ASP A 95 23.29 25.29 -21.01
CA ASP A 95 24.01 25.99 -19.95
C ASP A 95 24.86 25.05 -19.07
N GLY A 96 24.78 23.74 -19.32
CA GLY A 96 25.49 22.68 -18.62
C GLY A 96 24.81 22.24 -17.31
N LYS A 97 23.58 22.66 -17.04
CA LYS A 97 22.82 22.33 -15.82
C LYS A 97 21.35 22.10 -16.10
N ILE A 98 20.83 20.94 -15.69
CA ILE A 98 19.38 20.73 -15.64
C ILE A 98 18.73 21.61 -14.58
N ASN A 99 17.86 22.52 -15.01
CA ASN A 99 17.16 23.44 -14.13
C ASN A 99 15.75 23.81 -14.64
N LYS A 100 15.10 24.78 -13.97
CA LYS A 100 13.73 25.21 -14.29
C LYS A 100 13.56 25.72 -15.72
N LEU A 101 14.64 26.19 -16.37
CA LEU A 101 14.62 26.66 -17.75
C LEU A 101 14.49 25.50 -18.75
N ASP A 102 14.75 24.26 -18.34
CA ASP A 102 14.61 23.06 -19.17
C ASP A 102 13.21 22.44 -19.10
N ILE A 103 12.36 22.93 -18.19
CA ILE A 103 11.00 22.44 -18.00
C ILE A 103 10.11 22.88 -19.15
N VAL A 104 9.43 21.91 -19.76
CA VAL A 104 8.46 22.15 -20.83
C VAL A 104 7.06 21.91 -20.29
N LYS A 105 6.23 22.96 -20.29
CA LYS A 105 4.80 22.87 -19.97
C LYS A 105 4.00 22.74 -21.26
N THR A 106 3.27 21.63 -21.42
CA THR A 106 2.43 21.37 -22.59
C THR A 106 0.99 21.11 -22.15
N PRO A 107 -0.01 21.86 -22.65
CA PRO A 107 -1.42 21.57 -22.38
C PRO A 107 -1.80 20.17 -22.88
N LEU A 108 -2.57 19.42 -22.09
CA LEU A 108 -3.23 18.19 -22.52
C LEU A 108 -4.56 18.55 -23.21
N LYS A 109 -5.06 17.65 -24.05
CA LYS A 109 -6.39 17.80 -24.66
C LYS A 109 -7.49 17.41 -23.67
N GLN A 110 -7.19 16.45 -22.79
CA GLN A 110 -8.09 15.99 -21.74
C GLN A 110 -7.63 16.44 -20.35
N ASN A 111 -8.33 15.96 -19.33
CA ASN A 111 -8.22 16.43 -17.98
C ASN A 111 -7.13 15.72 -17.15
N GLY A 112 -6.26 14.92 -17.79
CA GLY A 112 -5.14 14.25 -17.12
C GLY A 112 -5.50 13.09 -16.21
N ASP A 113 -6.73 12.56 -16.29
CA ASP A 113 -7.06 11.26 -15.70
C ASP A 113 -6.07 10.20 -16.23
N PHE A 114 -5.53 9.34 -15.36
CA PHE A 114 -4.55 8.32 -15.73
C PHE A 114 -5.07 7.32 -16.77
N ARG A 115 -6.39 7.27 -17.01
CA ARG A 115 -7.05 6.44 -18.03
C ARG A 115 -7.23 7.16 -19.37
N SER A 116 -6.98 8.47 -19.42
CA SER A 116 -7.09 9.24 -20.66
C SER A 116 -6.07 8.74 -21.70
N PRO A 117 -6.41 8.73 -23.01
CA PRO A 117 -5.51 8.22 -24.05
C PRO A 117 -4.13 8.91 -24.03
N GLU A 118 -4.07 10.22 -23.76
CA GLU A 118 -2.80 10.94 -23.68
C GLU A 118 -1.94 10.50 -22.49
N CYS A 119 -2.53 10.30 -21.31
CA CYS A 119 -1.81 9.77 -20.16
C CYS A 119 -1.37 8.31 -20.37
N ILE A 120 -2.14 7.51 -21.12
CA ILE A 120 -1.76 6.15 -21.49
C ILE A 120 -0.57 6.14 -22.46
N GLU A 121 -0.50 7.05 -23.43
CA GLU A 121 0.68 7.16 -24.30
C GLU A 121 1.92 7.56 -23.48
N ILE A 122 1.80 8.53 -22.58
CA ILE A 122 2.89 8.89 -21.65
C ILE A 122 3.29 7.69 -20.79
N LEU A 123 2.32 6.92 -20.28
CA LEU A 123 2.58 5.70 -19.51
C LEU A 123 3.39 4.70 -20.35
N LYS A 124 2.98 4.45 -21.59
CA LYS A 124 3.69 3.54 -22.52
C LYS A 124 5.13 3.97 -22.76
N GLU A 125 5.38 5.26 -22.93
CA GLU A 125 6.73 5.84 -23.07
C GLU A 125 7.61 5.67 -21.83
N SER A 126 7.00 5.52 -20.65
CA SER A 126 7.69 5.57 -19.37
C SER A 126 8.20 4.20 -18.92
N ASP A 127 9.35 4.20 -18.24
CA ASP A 127 9.93 2.98 -17.68
C ASP A 127 9.41 2.71 -16.27
N ILE A 128 9.34 3.76 -15.43
CA ILE A 128 8.98 3.65 -14.02
C ILE A 128 7.97 4.73 -13.63
N VAL A 129 6.89 4.33 -12.96
CA VAL A 129 5.86 5.22 -12.43
C VAL A 129 6.05 5.40 -10.91
N ILE A 130 6.13 6.64 -10.44
CA ILE A 130 6.42 6.93 -9.02
C ILE A 130 5.49 8.03 -8.52
N THR A 131 4.53 7.67 -7.65
CA THR A 131 3.49 8.62 -7.24
C THR A 131 2.70 8.22 -5.97
N ASN A 132 1.82 9.11 -5.50
CA ASN A 132 0.73 8.84 -4.59
C ASN A 132 -0.62 8.82 -5.36
N PRO A 133 -1.09 7.65 -5.85
CA PRO A 133 -2.36 7.58 -6.54
C PRO A 133 -3.55 7.77 -5.58
N PRO A 134 -4.73 8.18 -6.09
CA PRO A 134 -5.96 8.22 -5.31
C PRO A 134 -6.24 6.88 -4.64
N PHE A 135 -6.33 6.84 -3.31
CA PHE A 135 -6.48 5.57 -2.58
C PHE A 135 -7.77 4.84 -2.92
N SER A 136 -8.81 5.59 -3.30
CA SER A 136 -10.09 5.06 -3.78
C SER A 136 -9.97 4.28 -5.10
N LEU A 137 -8.98 4.63 -5.93
CA LEU A 137 -8.72 4.04 -7.25
C LEU A 137 -7.50 3.11 -7.27
N PHE A 138 -6.85 2.89 -6.13
CA PHE A 138 -5.59 2.13 -6.03
C PHE A 138 -5.62 0.77 -6.75
N ARG A 139 -6.73 0.01 -6.65
CA ARG A 139 -6.85 -1.28 -7.34
C ARG A 139 -6.84 -1.16 -8.87
N GLU A 140 -7.61 -0.21 -9.39
CA GLU A 140 -7.71 0.05 -10.83
C GLU A 140 -6.37 0.60 -11.36
N TYR A 141 -5.75 1.47 -10.58
CA TYR A 141 -4.45 2.06 -10.89
C TYR A 141 -3.35 1.00 -10.97
N VAL A 142 -3.20 0.15 -9.94
CA VAL A 142 -2.21 -0.94 -9.95
C VAL A 142 -2.50 -1.94 -11.08
N ALA A 143 -3.78 -2.26 -11.34
CA ALA A 143 -4.15 -3.16 -12.44
C ALA A 143 -3.67 -2.61 -13.79
N GLN A 144 -3.84 -1.30 -14.04
CA GLN A 144 -3.34 -0.65 -15.26
C GLN A 144 -1.80 -0.71 -15.34
N LEU A 145 -1.08 -0.40 -14.26
CA LEU A 145 0.38 -0.46 -14.26
C LEU A 145 0.89 -1.88 -14.58
N MET A 146 0.21 -2.91 -14.06
CA MET A 146 0.53 -4.31 -14.37
C MET A 146 0.17 -4.69 -15.81
N GLU A 147 -0.94 -4.19 -16.35
CA GLU A 147 -1.36 -4.41 -17.75
C GLU A 147 -0.33 -3.88 -18.75
N TYR A 148 0.26 -2.71 -18.47
CA TYR A 148 1.29 -2.10 -19.30
C TYR A 148 2.73 -2.51 -18.94
N ASP A 149 2.89 -3.54 -18.10
CA ASP A 149 4.18 -4.08 -17.63
C ASP A 149 5.13 -3.00 -17.08
N LYS A 150 4.58 -2.08 -16.29
CA LYS A 150 5.34 -0.96 -15.73
C LYS A 150 5.99 -1.32 -14.43
N LYS A 151 7.21 -0.79 -14.24
CA LYS A 151 7.82 -0.72 -12.92
C LYS A 151 7.23 0.44 -12.15
N PHE A 152 7.04 0.30 -10.85
CA PHE A 152 6.47 1.38 -10.07
C PHE A 152 6.83 1.39 -8.60
N ILE A 153 6.71 2.57 -7.98
CA ILE A 153 6.78 2.78 -6.53
C ILE A 153 5.62 3.71 -6.18
N THR A 154 4.61 3.20 -5.48
CA THR A 154 3.38 3.97 -5.23
C THR A 154 2.98 3.92 -3.78
N LEU A 155 2.45 5.02 -3.26
CA LEU A 155 1.78 5.00 -1.96
C LEU A 155 0.41 4.34 -2.05
N GLY A 156 0.00 3.73 -0.95
CA GLY A 156 -1.35 3.19 -0.80
C GLY A 156 -1.66 2.96 0.67
N ASN A 157 -2.94 2.72 0.96
CA ASN A 157 -3.34 2.26 2.28
C ASN A 157 -3.04 0.76 2.42
N MET A 158 -2.49 0.33 3.56
CA MET A 158 -2.14 -1.06 3.88
C MET A 158 -3.33 -2.01 3.74
N ASN A 159 -4.57 -1.53 3.94
CA ASN A 159 -5.78 -2.33 3.74
C ASN A 159 -5.90 -2.87 2.30
N ALA A 160 -5.23 -2.23 1.33
CA ALA A 160 -5.20 -2.70 -0.05
C ALA A 160 -4.63 -4.12 -0.19
N ILE A 161 -3.76 -4.55 0.73
CA ILE A 161 -3.23 -5.92 0.81
C ILE A 161 -4.35 -6.96 0.86
N THR A 162 -5.48 -6.62 1.49
CA THR A 162 -6.60 -7.56 1.69
C THR A 162 -7.53 -7.67 0.49
N TYR A 163 -7.30 -6.88 -0.56
CA TYR A 163 -8.09 -6.94 -1.77
C TYR A 163 -7.64 -8.11 -2.63
N LYS A 164 -8.59 -8.87 -3.19
CA LYS A 164 -8.34 -10.11 -3.93
C LYS A 164 -7.31 -9.92 -5.04
N GLU A 165 -7.44 -8.85 -5.81
CA GLU A 165 -6.60 -8.56 -6.96
C GLU A 165 -5.18 -8.19 -6.53
N ILE A 166 -5.02 -7.42 -5.46
CA ILE A 166 -3.72 -7.00 -4.92
C ILE A 166 -3.02 -8.16 -4.22
N PHE A 167 -3.73 -8.90 -3.38
CA PHE A 167 -3.18 -10.06 -2.68
C PHE A 167 -2.70 -11.13 -3.65
N LYS A 168 -3.44 -11.35 -4.75
CA LYS A 168 -3.01 -12.25 -5.83
C LYS A 168 -1.63 -11.87 -6.37
N LEU A 169 -1.38 -10.58 -6.63
CA LEU A 169 -0.06 -10.11 -7.10
C LEU A 169 1.03 -10.33 -6.05
N ILE A 170 0.72 -10.15 -4.77
CA ILE A 170 1.66 -10.39 -3.66
C ILE A 170 2.01 -11.89 -3.55
N LYS A 171 1.00 -12.76 -3.56
CA LYS A 171 1.15 -14.22 -3.51
C LYS A 171 1.94 -14.75 -4.70
N GLU A 172 1.69 -14.21 -5.90
CA GLU A 172 2.43 -14.54 -7.13
C GLU A 172 3.82 -13.86 -7.20
N ASN A 173 4.25 -13.16 -6.15
CA ASN A 173 5.53 -12.48 -6.06
C ASN A 173 5.76 -11.41 -7.16
N LYS A 174 4.69 -10.74 -7.59
CA LYS A 174 4.70 -9.67 -8.61
C LYS A 174 4.56 -8.26 -8.01
N LEU A 175 4.17 -8.16 -6.75
CA LEU A 175 3.98 -6.91 -6.01
C LEU A 175 4.43 -7.11 -4.56
N TRP A 176 5.09 -6.12 -3.97
CA TRP A 176 5.54 -6.17 -2.58
C TRP A 176 5.55 -4.81 -1.91
N SER A 177 5.78 -4.84 -0.59
CA SER A 177 5.95 -3.62 0.20
C SER A 177 7.30 -2.96 -0.10
N GLY A 178 7.27 -1.63 -0.25
CA GLY A 178 8.47 -0.79 -0.16
C GLY A 178 8.96 -0.67 1.29
N TYR A 179 10.04 0.07 1.52
CA TYR A 179 10.69 0.17 2.83
C TYR A 179 9.76 0.80 3.89
N GLY A 180 9.05 1.87 3.55
CA GLY A 180 8.03 2.46 4.38
C GLY A 180 6.75 1.63 4.35
N PHE A 181 6.42 1.03 5.49
CA PHE A 181 5.30 0.11 5.61
C PHE A 181 4.52 0.35 6.92
N ASN A 182 3.19 0.36 6.83
CA ASN A 182 2.27 0.65 7.94
C ASN A 182 2.59 1.95 8.71
N LEU A 183 2.95 3.01 7.99
CA LEU A 183 3.34 4.30 8.54
C LEU A 183 2.13 5.18 8.86
N SER A 184 2.33 6.14 9.77
CA SER A 184 1.48 7.32 9.88
C SER A 184 2.21 8.49 9.24
N LEU A 185 1.73 8.94 8.08
CA LEU A 185 2.31 10.06 7.34
C LEU A 185 1.49 11.33 7.51
N VAL A 186 2.12 12.47 7.25
CA VAL A 186 1.45 13.77 7.20
C VAL A 186 1.26 14.16 5.73
N PHE A 187 0.06 14.57 5.36
CA PHE A 187 -0.24 15.08 4.02
C PHE A 187 -0.71 16.52 4.10
N LYS A 188 -0.33 17.34 3.13
CA LYS A 188 -1.01 18.61 2.89
C LYS A 188 -2.35 18.31 2.24
N SER A 189 -3.41 18.91 2.76
CA SER A 189 -4.79 18.69 2.40
C SER A 189 -5.43 20.03 2.01
N PRO A 190 -6.29 20.06 0.98
CA PRO A 190 -7.08 21.25 0.65
C PRO A 190 -8.17 21.54 1.70
N TYR A 191 -8.47 20.58 2.58
CA TYR A 191 -9.46 20.69 3.65
C TYR A 191 -8.85 21.03 5.00
N GLU A 192 -9.63 21.74 5.83
CA GLU A 192 -9.27 22.09 7.20
C GLU A 192 -9.38 20.88 8.14
N ASN A 193 -8.27 20.55 8.79
CA ASN A 193 -8.17 19.58 9.86
C ASN A 193 -8.61 20.19 11.19
N SER A 194 -9.71 19.67 11.73
CA SER A 194 -10.28 20.10 13.01
C SER A 194 -10.01 19.13 14.16
N LEU A 195 -9.36 18.00 13.91
CA LEU A 195 -9.12 16.98 14.94
C LEU A 195 -7.84 17.29 15.72
N GLU A 196 -7.98 17.66 17.00
CA GLU A 196 -6.86 18.07 17.85
C GLU A 196 -5.72 17.03 17.94
N ALA A 197 -6.07 15.75 18.12
CA ALA A 197 -5.07 14.67 18.16
C ALA A 197 -4.31 14.51 16.84
N ASN A 198 -4.94 14.84 15.71
CA ASN A 198 -4.35 14.81 14.39
C ASN A 198 -3.38 16.00 14.21
N LEU A 199 -3.82 17.21 14.56
CA LEU A 199 -2.99 18.43 14.54
C LEU A 199 -1.74 18.29 15.41
N LYS A 200 -1.88 17.79 16.65
CA LYS A 200 -0.72 17.54 17.55
C LYS A 200 0.31 16.61 16.92
N PHE A 201 -0.12 15.59 16.18
CA PHE A 201 0.80 14.70 15.47
C PHE A 201 1.52 15.43 14.34
N CYS A 202 0.81 16.25 13.55
CA CYS A 202 1.40 17.06 12.49
C CYS A 202 2.45 18.03 13.05
N GLU A 203 2.14 18.74 14.13
CA GLU A 203 3.04 19.69 14.78
C GLU A 203 4.30 19.00 15.34
N GLN A 204 4.17 17.82 15.96
CA GLN A 204 5.30 16.99 16.40
C GLN A 204 6.22 16.57 15.24
N LYS A 205 5.68 16.50 14.02
CA LYS A 205 6.43 16.23 12.78
C LYS A 205 6.96 17.50 12.10
N GLY A 206 6.71 18.68 12.67
CA GLY A 206 7.16 19.97 12.14
C GLY A 206 6.20 20.61 11.13
N TYR A 207 4.98 20.10 11.00
CA TYR A 207 3.97 20.62 10.08
C TYR A 207 2.90 21.40 10.84
N PHE A 208 2.90 22.73 10.66
CA PHE A 208 2.01 23.65 11.35
C PHE A 208 0.92 24.15 10.43
N GLY A 209 -0.29 24.27 10.98
CA GLY A 209 -1.47 24.75 10.24
C GLY A 209 -2.50 23.65 10.04
N LYS A 210 -3.75 24.09 9.80
CA LYS A 210 -4.89 23.19 9.70
C LYS A 210 -5.02 22.50 8.34
N ASN A 211 -4.19 22.86 7.37
CA ASN A 211 -4.12 22.19 6.08
C ASN A 211 -3.24 20.93 6.09
N TYR A 212 -2.78 20.46 7.26
CA TYR A 212 -2.02 19.21 7.39
C TYR A 212 -2.84 18.15 8.12
N ILE A 213 -2.87 16.94 7.56
CA ILE A 213 -3.55 15.80 8.16
C ILE A 213 -2.59 14.62 8.36
N LYS A 214 -2.74 13.92 9.48
CA LYS A 214 -2.20 12.58 9.72
C LYS A 214 -3.09 11.55 9.04
N THR A 215 -2.48 10.69 8.23
CA THR A 215 -3.13 9.51 7.66
C THR A 215 -2.39 8.25 8.11
N PRO A 216 -3.06 7.33 8.82
CA PRO A 216 -2.45 6.08 9.30
C PRO A 216 -2.46 4.98 8.24
N ALA A 217 -1.73 3.90 8.52
CA ALA A 217 -1.67 2.68 7.74
C ALA A 217 -1.26 2.92 6.27
N ILE A 218 -0.35 3.86 6.04
CA ILE A 218 0.21 4.11 4.71
C ILE A 218 1.40 3.21 4.46
N SER A 219 1.46 2.62 3.26
CA SER A 219 2.58 1.77 2.83
C SER A 219 2.98 2.14 1.42
N TRP A 220 4.27 1.99 1.12
CA TRP A 220 4.77 1.97 -0.24
C TRP A 220 4.56 0.57 -0.84
N PHE A 221 4.19 0.53 -2.11
CA PHE A 221 4.00 -0.67 -2.91
C PHE A 221 4.86 -0.58 -4.16
N THR A 222 5.54 -1.66 -4.51
CA THR A 222 6.46 -1.67 -5.65
C THR A 222 6.63 -3.08 -6.23
N ASN A 223 7.09 -3.14 -7.47
CA ASN A 223 7.55 -4.34 -8.16
C ASN A 223 9.02 -4.20 -8.66
N LEU A 224 9.76 -3.24 -8.08
CA LEU A 224 11.21 -3.07 -8.25
C LEU A 224 11.98 -3.82 -7.17
N GLU A 225 13.05 -4.50 -7.57
CA GLU A 225 13.81 -5.34 -6.64
C GLU A 225 14.50 -4.51 -5.56
N ILE A 226 14.46 -4.99 -4.32
CA ILE A 226 14.99 -4.29 -3.15
C ILE A 226 15.64 -5.25 -2.16
N GLN A 227 16.75 -4.81 -1.57
CA GLN A 227 17.57 -5.65 -0.70
C GLN A 227 16.80 -6.26 0.47
N LYS A 228 15.88 -5.51 1.09
CA LYS A 228 15.13 -5.98 2.27
C LYS A 228 14.32 -7.27 2.04
N ARG A 229 14.01 -7.62 0.79
CA ARG A 229 13.28 -8.84 0.44
C ARG A 229 14.14 -10.09 0.54
N HIS A 230 15.45 -9.93 0.60
CA HIS A 230 16.40 -11.03 0.71
C HIS A 230 16.98 -11.13 2.13
N GLU A 231 16.46 -10.32 3.07
CA GLU A 231 16.88 -10.36 4.47
C GLU A 231 16.07 -11.41 5.22
N ASP A 232 16.75 -12.35 5.88
CA ASP A 232 16.08 -13.31 6.75
C ASP A 232 15.53 -12.62 8.00
N LEU A 233 14.27 -12.90 8.30
CA LEU A 233 13.71 -12.63 9.62
C LEU A 233 14.37 -13.56 10.63
N ILE A 234 15.05 -12.98 11.63
CA ILE A 234 15.66 -13.75 12.71
C ILE A 234 14.56 -14.32 13.60
N LEU A 235 14.41 -15.64 13.57
CA LEU A 235 13.46 -16.40 14.40
C LEU A 235 14.19 -16.97 15.62
N TYR A 236 13.59 -16.82 16.80
CA TYR A 236 14.22 -17.23 18.08
C TYR A 236 13.25 -17.93 19.03
N LYS A 237 11.97 -18.03 18.68
CA LYS A 237 10.96 -18.71 19.47
C LYS A 237 10.85 -20.18 19.06
N SER A 238 10.77 -21.07 20.03
CA SER A 238 10.38 -22.46 19.81
C SER A 238 8.88 -22.63 19.93
N TYR A 239 8.33 -23.51 19.10
CA TYR A 239 6.93 -23.88 19.12
C TYR A 239 6.55 -24.56 20.44
N ASN A 240 5.36 -24.23 20.93
CA ASN A 240 4.68 -24.90 22.02
C ASN A 240 3.17 -24.67 21.89
N GLU A 241 2.35 -25.66 22.22
CA GLU A 241 0.91 -25.59 21.99
C GLU A 241 0.20 -24.54 22.86
N THR A 242 0.80 -24.15 23.99
CA THR A 242 0.22 -23.19 24.93
C THR A 242 0.28 -21.74 24.42
N GLU A 243 1.39 -21.34 23.81
CA GLU A 243 1.57 -20.00 23.26
C GLU A 243 1.09 -19.86 21.81
N TYR A 244 1.09 -20.96 21.05
CA TYR A 244 0.76 -21.00 19.63
C TYR A 244 -0.48 -21.89 19.40
N PRO A 245 -1.68 -21.38 19.70
CA PRO A 245 -2.90 -22.17 19.59
C PRO A 245 -3.14 -22.60 18.14
N LYS A 246 -3.60 -23.84 17.99
CA LYS A 246 -4.06 -24.38 16.71
C LYS A 246 -5.43 -23.79 16.37
N TYR A 247 -5.71 -23.61 15.08
CA TYR A 247 -7.04 -23.26 14.63
C TYR A 247 -7.99 -24.46 14.78
N ASP A 248 -9.23 -24.21 15.19
CA ASP A 248 -10.23 -25.28 15.31
C ASP A 248 -10.77 -25.71 13.93
N ASN A 249 -10.84 -24.76 13.00
CA ASN A 249 -11.43 -24.95 11.68
C ASN A 249 -10.41 -25.03 10.53
N TYR A 250 -9.10 -25.04 10.83
CA TYR A 250 -8.03 -25.11 9.83
C TYR A 250 -6.79 -25.81 10.39
N ASP A 251 -6.04 -26.52 9.54
CA ASP A 251 -4.79 -27.16 9.95
C ASP A 251 -3.64 -26.14 9.94
N GLY A 252 -3.46 -25.45 11.06
CA GLY A 252 -2.40 -24.45 11.26
C GLY A 252 -2.45 -23.82 12.64
N ILE A 253 -1.49 -22.96 12.93
CA ILE A 253 -1.39 -22.24 14.21
C ILE A 253 -1.57 -20.74 14.03
N ASN A 254 -2.06 -20.07 15.07
CA ASN A 254 -2.09 -18.61 15.14
C ASN A 254 -0.81 -18.06 15.76
N VAL A 255 -0.22 -17.06 15.11
CA VAL A 255 0.87 -16.24 15.65
C VAL A 255 0.44 -14.79 15.66
N ASP A 256 0.35 -14.20 16.85
CA ASP A 256 -0.16 -12.83 17.01
C ASP A 256 0.84 -11.75 16.60
N LYS A 257 2.14 -12.05 16.66
CA LYS A 257 3.21 -11.10 16.32
C LYS A 257 4.24 -11.74 15.43
N VAL A 258 4.62 -11.02 14.37
CA VAL A 258 5.61 -11.48 13.39
C VAL A 258 6.93 -11.91 14.04
N LYS A 259 7.39 -11.19 15.08
CA LYS A 259 8.62 -11.53 15.83
C LYS A 259 8.51 -12.82 16.67
N GLU A 260 7.31 -13.37 16.83
CA GLU A 260 7.03 -14.57 17.62
C GLU A 260 6.82 -15.80 16.72
N ILE A 261 7.06 -15.69 15.41
CA ILE A 261 7.02 -16.86 14.51
C ILE A 261 8.03 -17.91 15.02
N PRO A 262 7.59 -19.15 15.29
CA PRO A 262 8.47 -20.20 15.78
C PRO A 262 9.45 -20.67 14.69
N PHE A 263 10.71 -20.88 15.05
CA PHE A 263 11.75 -21.30 14.10
C PHE A 263 11.71 -22.79 13.76
N ASP A 264 11.02 -23.60 14.55
CA ASP A 264 10.98 -25.07 14.51
C ASP A 264 9.61 -25.64 14.10
N TYR A 265 8.66 -24.79 13.70
CA TYR A 265 7.35 -25.23 13.23
C TYR A 265 7.29 -25.33 11.70
N CYS A 266 6.99 -26.53 11.19
CA CYS A 266 6.96 -26.84 9.76
C CYS A 266 5.56 -26.72 9.12
N GLY A 267 4.49 -26.60 9.91
CA GLY A 267 3.10 -26.52 9.44
C GLY A 267 2.69 -25.12 8.95
N ASN A 268 1.39 -24.94 8.71
CA ASN A 268 0.83 -23.66 8.30
C ASN A 268 0.75 -22.68 9.47
N ILE A 269 1.17 -21.43 9.24
CA ILE A 269 1.23 -20.40 10.27
C ILE A 269 0.40 -19.21 9.82
N GLY A 270 -0.61 -18.83 10.60
CA GLY A 270 -1.36 -17.60 10.41
C GLY A 270 -0.68 -16.43 11.11
N VAL A 271 -0.14 -15.49 10.32
CA VAL A 271 0.55 -14.29 10.81
C VAL A 271 -0.26 -13.02 10.50
N PRO A 272 -0.07 -11.90 11.22
CA PRO A 272 -0.75 -10.64 10.89
C PRO A 272 -0.35 -10.16 9.49
N ILE A 273 -1.22 -9.39 8.83
CA ILE A 273 -0.92 -8.80 7.50
C ILE A 273 0.35 -7.91 7.51
N THR A 274 0.77 -7.44 8.69
CA THR A 274 2.00 -6.66 8.84
C THR A 274 3.27 -7.45 8.57
N PHE A 275 3.18 -8.79 8.48
CA PHE A 275 4.25 -9.67 8.04
C PHE A 275 4.87 -9.25 6.71
N LEU A 276 4.06 -8.70 5.78
CA LEU A 276 4.57 -8.25 4.48
C LEU A 276 5.61 -7.13 4.56
N GLY A 277 5.74 -6.43 5.68
CA GLY A 277 6.83 -5.47 5.89
C GLY A 277 8.21 -6.12 5.93
N VAL A 278 8.28 -7.39 6.33
CA VAL A 278 9.52 -8.19 6.51
C VAL A 278 9.49 -9.50 5.71
N TYR A 279 8.59 -9.61 4.72
CA TYR A 279 8.45 -10.82 3.93
C TYR A 279 9.65 -11.03 3.02
N ASN A 280 10.33 -12.15 3.24
CA ASN A 280 11.36 -12.68 2.37
C ASN A 280 10.84 -13.94 1.65
N PRO A 281 10.67 -13.92 0.31
CA PRO A 281 10.18 -15.06 -0.46
C PRO A 281 11.17 -16.22 -0.53
N GLU A 282 12.42 -16.08 -0.08
CA GLU A 282 13.39 -17.18 0.07
C GLU A 282 13.21 -17.92 1.40
N GLN A 283 12.77 -17.22 2.45
CA GLN A 283 12.53 -17.78 3.77
C GLN A 283 11.12 -18.34 3.95
N PHE A 284 10.10 -17.64 3.44
CA PHE A 284 8.70 -18.03 3.64
C PHE A 284 7.97 -18.19 2.31
N GLU A 285 6.98 -19.08 2.29
CA GLU A 285 5.99 -19.20 1.24
C GLU A 285 4.67 -18.60 1.73
N ILE A 286 4.02 -17.75 0.93
CA ILE A 286 2.65 -17.29 1.20
C ILE A 286 1.67 -18.27 0.56
N LEU A 287 0.85 -18.92 1.39
CA LEU A 287 -0.15 -19.89 0.95
C LEU A 287 -1.46 -19.21 0.58
N ASP A 288 -2.06 -18.42 1.47
CA ASP A 288 -3.24 -17.61 1.16
C ASP A 288 -3.51 -16.52 2.20
N LEU A 289 -4.53 -15.71 1.97
CA LEU A 289 -5.13 -14.83 2.96
C LEU A 289 -6.28 -15.56 3.64
N SER A 290 -6.43 -15.45 4.95
CA SER A 290 -7.48 -16.17 5.71
C SER A 290 -8.89 -15.94 5.17
N ARG A 291 -9.16 -14.77 4.58
CA ARG A 291 -10.44 -14.45 3.91
C ARG A 291 -10.75 -15.33 2.70
N TYR A 292 -9.74 -15.82 1.99
CA TYR A 292 -9.89 -16.61 0.76
C TYR A 292 -9.53 -18.08 0.98
N LEU A 293 -9.20 -18.44 2.23
CA LEU A 293 -8.87 -19.78 2.62
C LEU A 293 -10.12 -20.64 2.71
N GLU A 294 -10.02 -21.86 2.20
CA GLU A 294 -11.05 -22.88 2.44
C GLU A 294 -10.84 -23.46 3.85
N THR A 295 -11.84 -23.30 4.72
CA THR A 295 -11.83 -23.81 6.10
C THR A 295 -12.96 -24.82 6.28
N LYS A 296 -12.90 -25.58 7.37
CA LYS A 296 -14.00 -26.49 7.77
C LYS A 296 -15.26 -25.73 8.22
N GLY A 297 -15.18 -24.40 8.35
CA GLY A 297 -16.18 -23.58 9.00
C GLY A 297 -16.13 -23.70 10.53
N MET A 298 -16.60 -22.67 11.24
CA MET A 298 -16.73 -22.72 12.70
C MET A 298 -17.76 -23.78 13.11
N SER A 299 -17.45 -24.57 14.16
CA SER A 299 -18.41 -25.51 14.75
C SER A 299 -19.49 -24.77 15.56
N GLN A 300 -20.65 -25.40 15.76
CA GLN A 300 -21.68 -24.86 16.65
C GLN A 300 -21.15 -24.65 18.08
N GLU A 301 -20.31 -25.56 18.58
CA GLU A 301 -19.67 -25.46 19.90
C GLU A 301 -18.82 -24.18 20.04
N PHE A 302 -18.03 -23.85 19.02
CA PHE A 302 -17.24 -22.62 19.01
C PHE A 302 -18.14 -21.38 19.04
N VAL A 303 -19.18 -21.37 18.21
CA VAL A 303 -20.13 -20.26 18.10
C VAL A 303 -20.86 -20.01 19.43
N ASP A 304 -21.32 -21.08 20.09
CA ASP A 304 -21.97 -21.00 21.40
C ASP A 304 -21.01 -20.46 22.46
N ALA A 305 -19.77 -20.97 22.49
CA ALA A 305 -18.73 -20.48 23.40
C ALA A 305 -18.43 -18.99 23.17
N TYR A 306 -18.37 -18.57 21.90
CA TYR A 306 -18.08 -17.18 21.52
C TYR A 306 -19.14 -16.22 22.06
N TYR A 307 -20.43 -16.50 21.84
CA TYR A 307 -21.49 -15.64 22.38
C TYR A 307 -21.61 -15.74 23.91
N LYS A 308 -21.39 -16.92 24.49
CA LYS A 308 -21.35 -17.10 25.96
C LYS A 308 -20.23 -16.30 26.62
N SER A 309 -19.13 -16.06 25.91
CA SER A 309 -18.02 -15.20 26.38
C SER A 309 -18.31 -13.69 26.31
N GLY A 310 -19.51 -13.30 25.84
CA GLY A 310 -19.95 -11.90 25.74
C GLY A 310 -19.50 -11.16 24.48
N GLN A 311 -18.95 -11.88 23.49
CA GLN A 311 -18.55 -11.28 22.21
C GLN A 311 -19.76 -11.07 21.29
N THR A 312 -19.71 -10.03 20.46
CA THR A 312 -20.87 -9.53 19.69
C THR A 312 -20.68 -9.56 18.18
N GLY A 313 -19.52 -10.01 17.69
CA GLY A 313 -19.30 -10.19 16.26
C GLY A 313 -20.30 -11.20 15.67
N ALA A 314 -20.86 -10.88 14.50
CA ALA A 314 -21.84 -11.73 13.85
C ALA A 314 -21.17 -12.95 13.21
N ILE A 315 -21.24 -14.10 13.89
CA ILE A 315 -20.78 -15.40 13.40
C ILE A 315 -21.89 -16.46 13.51
N SER A 316 -21.76 -17.54 12.75
CA SER A 316 -22.67 -18.68 12.74
C SER A 316 -21.90 -19.98 12.52
N GLU A 317 -22.56 -21.13 12.72
CA GLU A 317 -22.00 -22.41 12.27
C GLU A 317 -21.65 -22.33 10.77
N GLY A 318 -20.51 -22.91 10.39
CA GLY A 318 -20.00 -22.88 9.03
C GLY A 318 -19.33 -21.55 8.64
N HIS A 319 -19.27 -20.54 9.53
CA HIS A 319 -18.59 -19.27 9.21
C HIS A 319 -17.12 -19.51 8.84
N PRO A 320 -16.61 -18.92 7.74
CA PRO A 320 -15.33 -19.34 7.16
C PRO A 320 -14.10 -18.75 7.86
N ASP A 321 -14.25 -17.63 8.58
CA ASP A 321 -13.13 -17.02 9.30
C ASP A 321 -12.47 -18.00 10.25
N LEU A 322 -11.15 -17.91 10.37
CA LEU A 322 -10.37 -18.73 11.28
C LEU A 322 -10.83 -18.54 12.73
N CYS A 323 -10.75 -19.59 13.53
CA CYS A 323 -11.10 -19.55 14.94
C CYS A 323 -10.17 -20.44 15.77
N TYR A 324 -9.94 -20.07 17.02
CA TYR A 324 -9.17 -20.86 17.99
C TYR A 324 -9.54 -20.51 19.42
N TYR A 325 -9.12 -21.34 20.38
CA TYR A 325 -9.16 -21.02 21.81
C TYR A 325 -7.79 -20.54 22.30
N ASP A 326 -7.77 -19.42 23.03
CA ASP A 326 -6.53 -18.96 23.68
C ASP A 326 -6.15 -19.85 24.88
N LYS A 327 -5.00 -19.58 25.50
CA LYS A 327 -4.51 -20.32 26.68
C LYS A 327 -5.44 -20.31 27.90
N ASN A 328 -6.44 -19.43 27.94
CA ASN A 328 -7.45 -19.35 29.00
C ASN A 328 -8.78 -19.99 28.55
N ASN A 329 -8.77 -20.74 27.46
CA ASN A 329 -9.95 -21.34 26.83
C ASN A 329 -10.99 -20.30 26.39
N LYS A 330 -10.56 -19.07 26.06
CA LYS A 330 -11.43 -18.05 25.48
C LYS A 330 -11.50 -18.24 23.97
N PRO A 331 -12.69 -18.32 23.36
CA PRO A 331 -12.84 -18.42 21.90
C PRO A 331 -12.44 -17.10 21.23
N ILE A 332 -11.61 -17.16 20.20
CA ILE A 332 -11.08 -16.01 19.46
C ILE A 332 -11.30 -16.18 17.97
N VAL A 333 -11.83 -15.12 17.34
CA VAL A 333 -11.79 -14.92 15.89
C VAL A 333 -10.71 -13.85 15.63
N PRO A 334 -9.51 -14.22 15.15
CA PRO A 334 -8.46 -13.26 14.93
C PRO A 334 -8.81 -12.30 13.79
N TYR A 335 -8.17 -11.13 13.80
CA TYR A 335 -8.10 -10.29 12.60
C TYR A 335 -7.43 -11.06 11.44
N MET A 336 -7.63 -10.55 10.24
CA MET A 336 -7.09 -11.09 8.98
C MET A 336 -5.66 -11.64 9.13
N ARG A 337 -5.46 -12.89 8.71
CA ARG A 337 -4.16 -13.55 8.72
C ARG A 337 -3.67 -13.81 7.31
N ILE A 338 -2.35 -13.71 7.11
CA ILE A 338 -1.67 -14.31 5.97
C ILE A 338 -1.21 -15.69 6.43
N ILE A 339 -1.56 -16.72 5.67
CA ILE A 339 -1.11 -18.08 5.91
C ILE A 339 0.22 -18.26 5.22
N ILE A 340 1.23 -18.62 5.99
CA ILE A 340 2.59 -18.82 5.49
C ILE A 340 3.13 -20.19 5.89
N LYS A 341 4.17 -20.62 5.19
CA LYS A 341 5.00 -21.77 5.56
C LYS A 341 6.46 -21.35 5.60
N ASN A 342 7.21 -21.79 6.60
CA ASN A 342 8.65 -21.56 6.66
C ASN A 342 9.37 -22.59 5.78
N LYS A 343 10.07 -22.12 4.75
CA LYS A 343 10.78 -22.98 3.78
C LYS A 343 12.12 -23.49 4.29
N LYS A 344 12.63 -22.91 5.38
CA LYS A 344 13.92 -23.26 5.99
C LYS A 344 13.78 -24.29 7.12
N VAL A 345 12.56 -24.74 7.41
CA VAL A 345 12.29 -25.79 8.40
C VAL A 345 11.98 -27.08 7.64
N ASN A 346 12.82 -28.09 7.83
CA ASN A 346 12.56 -29.42 7.28
C ASN A 346 11.52 -30.16 8.13
N PRO A 347 10.57 -30.89 7.52
CA PRO A 347 9.54 -31.66 8.22
C PRO A 347 10.09 -32.76 9.14
#